data_AF-A0A831SZP6-F1
#
_entry.id   AF-A0A831SZP6-F1
#
_cell.length_a   1.000
_cell.length_b   1.000
_cell.length_c   1.000
_cell.angle_alpha   90.00
_cell.angle_beta   90.00
_cell.angle_gamma   90.00
#
_symmetry.space_group_name_H-M   'P 1'
#
loop_
_entity.id
_entity.type
_entity.pdbx_description
1 polymer ?
#
loop_
_entity_poly.entity_id
_entity_poly.type
_entity_poly.pdbx_seq_one_letter_code
_entity_poly.pdbx_strand_id
1 'polypeptide(L)'
;MKLEARSQERIQSFFRLYYRESDLVLPQIELIGGLTGRAITLFARASAMTLGKWIFLSPSGSKRVFDQLSRGRIEGLLIHEAAHVLQYRRQGIGSFLYSYLRSYFVALWRLRGLTAAARLEAYRAIPQEAEAFSVEMAFIEE
;
A
#
# COMPACT_ATOMS: atom_id res chain seq x y z
N MET A 1 -13.83 7.00 -4.52
CA MET A 1 -13.42 8.15 -5.34
C MET A 1 -12.25 7.74 -6.22
N LYS A 2 -12.28 8.05 -7.52
CA LYS A 2 -11.10 7.80 -8.38
C LYS A 2 -9.99 8.78 -8.02
N LEU A 3 -8.74 8.32 -8.00
CA LEU A 3 -7.61 9.21 -7.88
C LEU A 3 -7.58 10.16 -9.09
N GLU A 4 -7.37 11.45 -8.85
CA GLU A 4 -7.29 12.46 -9.91
C GLU A 4 -6.19 12.09 -10.91
N ALA A 5 -6.45 12.32 -12.21
CA ALA A 5 -5.52 11.97 -13.29
C ALA A 5 -4.11 12.56 -13.10
N ARG A 6 -4.01 13.80 -12.60
CA ARG A 6 -2.71 14.43 -12.32
C ARG A 6 -1.94 13.71 -11.21
N SER A 7 -2.62 13.34 -10.12
CA SER A 7 -2.02 12.60 -9.02
C SER A 7 -1.63 11.20 -9.46
N GLN A 8 -2.50 10.52 -10.21
CA GLN A 8 -2.23 9.20 -10.80
C GLN A 8 -0.97 9.24 -11.69
N GLU A 9 -0.85 10.21 -12.59
CA GLU A 9 0.31 10.32 -13.49
C GLU A 9 1.60 10.63 -12.73
N ARG A 10 1.54 11.45 -11.68
CA ARG A 10 2.71 11.73 -10.84
C ARG A 10 3.20 10.47 -10.12
N ILE A 11 2.29 9.69 -9.53
CA ILE A 11 2.64 8.39 -8.91
C ILE A 11 3.21 7.43 -9.95
N GLN A 12 2.58 7.32 -11.12
CA GLN A 12 3.06 6.47 -12.21
C GLN A 12 4.45 6.88 -12.70
N SER A 13 4.69 8.18 -12.89
CA SER A 13 5.99 8.72 -13.32
C SER A 13 7.07 8.41 -12.30
N PHE A 14 6.77 8.59 -11.01
CA PHE A 14 7.67 8.18 -9.93
C PHE A 14 7.98 6.68 -10.00
N PHE A 15 6.99 5.81 -10.18
CA PHE A 15 7.25 4.37 -10.30
C PHE A 15 8.08 3.99 -11.53
N ARG A 16 7.86 4.63 -12.67
CA ARG A 16 8.67 4.42 -13.88
C ARG A 16 10.14 4.74 -13.62
N LEU A 17 10.40 5.84 -12.92
CA LEU A 17 11.76 6.24 -12.54
C LEU A 17 12.36 5.28 -11.51
N TYR A 18 11.61 4.97 -10.45
CA TYR A 18 12.07 4.11 -9.36
C TYR A 18 12.41 2.69 -9.82
N TYR A 19 11.51 2.05 -10.56
CA TYR A 19 11.71 0.69 -11.08
C TYR A 19 12.51 0.63 -12.39
N ARG A 20 12.80 1.79 -13.01
CA ARG A 20 13.43 1.89 -14.34
C ARG A 20 12.65 1.17 -15.44
N GLU A 21 11.32 1.21 -15.35
CA GLU A 21 10.39 0.58 -16.29
C GLU A 21 9.56 1.66 -16.99
N SER A 22 9.98 2.09 -18.19
CA SER A 22 9.34 3.21 -18.90
C SER A 22 7.91 2.94 -19.35
N ASP A 23 7.57 1.66 -19.58
CA ASP A 23 6.27 1.19 -20.03
C ASP A 23 5.33 0.79 -18.86
N LEU A 24 5.77 0.97 -17.60
CA LEU A 24 4.94 0.72 -16.43
C LEU A 24 3.66 1.56 -16.50
N VAL A 25 2.53 0.87 -16.36
CA VAL A 25 1.20 1.49 -16.27
C VAL A 25 0.57 1.11 -14.94
N LEU A 26 0.24 2.13 -14.15
CA LEU A 26 -0.48 1.94 -12.90
C LEU A 26 -1.98 1.82 -13.20
N PRO A 27 -2.69 0.78 -12.71
CA PRO A 27 -4.14 0.72 -12.79
C PRO A 27 -4.77 1.98 -12.17
N GLN A 28 -5.90 2.43 -12.71
CA GLN A 28 -6.64 3.56 -12.14
C GLN A 28 -7.00 3.29 -10.68
N ILE A 29 -6.38 4.03 -9.76
CA ILE A 29 -6.57 3.84 -8.32
C ILE A 29 -7.94 4.37 -7.91
N GLU A 30 -8.60 3.60 -7.04
CA GLU A 30 -9.86 3.97 -6.42
C GLU A 30 -9.70 4.02 -4.90
N LEU A 31 -9.87 5.22 -4.33
CA LEU A 31 -9.80 5.49 -2.90
C LEU A 31 -11.18 5.31 -2.25
N ILE A 32 -11.27 4.48 -1.23
CA ILE A 32 -12.50 4.18 -0.49
C ILE A 32 -12.32 4.60 0.98
N GLY A 33 -12.94 5.72 1.35
CA GLY A 33 -12.99 6.21 2.73
C GLY A 33 -14.36 5.96 3.40
N GLY A 34 -14.62 6.67 4.49
CA GLY A 34 -15.92 6.65 5.18
C GLY A 34 -16.19 5.35 5.94
N LEU A 35 -17.47 4.95 6.01
CA LEU A 35 -17.89 3.77 6.79
C LEU A 35 -17.28 2.45 6.27
N THR A 36 -17.21 2.28 4.96
CA THR A 36 -16.63 1.09 4.32
C THR A 36 -15.12 1.01 4.57
N GLY A 37 -14.41 2.13 4.38
CA GLY A 37 -12.98 2.21 4.72
C GLY A 37 -12.73 1.91 6.20
N ARG A 38 -13.56 2.45 7.10
CA ARG A 38 -13.49 2.17 8.54
C ARG A 38 -13.70 0.70 8.87
N ALA A 39 -14.73 0.05 8.32
CA ALA A 39 -15.03 -1.34 8.63
C ALA A 39 -13.85 -2.27 8.26
N ILE A 40 -13.32 -2.10 7.05
CA ILE A 40 -12.22 -2.93 6.52
C ILE A 40 -10.91 -2.66 7.27
N THR A 41 -10.55 -1.40 7.46
CA THR A 41 -9.31 -1.05 8.16
C THR A 41 -9.34 -1.40 9.65
N LEU A 42 -10.51 -1.36 10.29
CA LEU A 42 -10.67 -1.79 11.68
C LEU A 42 -10.55 -3.31 11.83
N PHE A 43 -11.11 -4.07 10.89
CA PHE A 43 -10.88 -5.52 10.80
C PHE A 43 -9.40 -5.86 10.61
N ALA A 44 -8.71 -5.13 9.73
CA ALA A 44 -7.28 -5.31 9.46
C ALA A 44 -6.35 -4.68 10.53
N ARG A 45 -6.89 -3.86 11.46
CA ARG A 45 -6.14 -3.03 12.42
C ARG A 45 -5.04 -2.19 11.75
N ALA A 46 -5.31 -1.68 10.55
CA ALA A 46 -4.36 -0.94 9.72
C ALA A 46 -4.86 0.49 9.44
N SER A 47 -3.96 1.39 9.02
CA SER A 47 -4.34 2.77 8.63
C SER A 47 -4.90 2.84 7.22
N ALA A 48 -4.52 1.88 6.37
CA ALA A 48 -5.03 1.66 5.04
C ALA A 48 -4.89 0.17 4.67
N MET A 49 -5.53 -0.25 3.58
CA MET A 49 -5.43 -1.60 3.03
C MET A 49 -5.68 -1.55 1.52
N THR A 50 -4.87 -2.28 0.75
CA THR A 50 -5.05 -2.41 -0.70
C THR A 50 -5.61 -3.78 -1.08
N LEU A 51 -6.57 -3.78 -2.00
CA LEU A 51 -7.06 -4.97 -2.68
C LEU A 51 -7.18 -4.68 -4.18
N GLY A 52 -6.31 -5.27 -5.00
CA GLY A 52 -6.30 -4.99 -6.45
C GLY A 52 -5.99 -3.51 -6.71
N LYS A 53 -6.97 -2.78 -7.27
CA LYS A 53 -6.87 -1.32 -7.54
C LYS A 53 -7.54 -0.43 -6.48
N TRP A 54 -8.18 -1.05 -5.48
CA TRP A 54 -8.93 -0.36 -4.45
C TRP A 54 -8.06 -0.16 -3.21
N ILE A 55 -7.97 1.08 -2.75
CA ILE A 55 -7.27 1.46 -1.52
C ILE A 55 -8.32 1.90 -0.51
N PHE A 56 -8.45 1.13 0.56
CA PHE A 56 -9.36 1.40 1.67
C PHE A 56 -8.61 2.20 2.73
N LEU A 57 -9.18 3.34 3.13
CA LEU A 57 -8.55 4.25 4.08
C LEU A 57 -9.34 4.27 5.39
N SER A 58 -8.63 4.20 6.51
CA SER A 58 -9.21 4.45 7.83
C SER A 58 -9.70 5.91 7.94
N PRO A 59 -10.56 6.27 8.89
CA PRO A 59 -11.01 7.66 9.02
C PRO A 59 -9.84 8.66 9.16
N SER A 60 -8.83 8.35 9.98
CA SER A 60 -7.63 9.17 10.14
C SER A 60 -6.77 9.19 8.87
N GLY A 61 -6.56 8.02 8.24
CA GLY A 61 -5.83 7.91 6.97
C GLY A 61 -6.48 8.72 5.85
N SER A 62 -7.80 8.60 5.70
CA SER A 62 -8.58 9.33 4.69
C SER A 62 -8.47 10.84 4.87
N LYS A 63 -8.50 11.33 6.11
CA LYS A 63 -8.36 12.76 6.39
C LYS A 63 -7.00 13.28 5.95
N ARG A 64 -5.91 12.56 6.26
CA ARG A 64 -4.55 12.94 5.82
C ARG A 64 -4.42 12.88 4.31
N VAL A 65 -4.76 11.74 3.70
CA VAL A 65 -4.61 11.53 2.25
C VAL A 65 -5.41 12.58 1.47
N PHE A 66 -6.67 12.82 1.82
CA PHE A 66 -7.50 13.78 1.09
C PHE A 66 -7.07 15.23 1.33
N ASP A 67 -6.60 15.61 2.52
CA ASP A 67 -6.04 16.95 2.77
C ASP A 67 -4.72 17.19 2.03
N GLN A 68 -3.88 16.17 1.86
CA GLN A 68 -2.67 16.30 1.06
C GLN A 68 -3.01 16.43 -0.43
N LEU A 69 -3.92 15.59 -0.92
CA LEU A 69 -4.35 15.62 -2.32
C LEU A 69 -5.01 16.96 -2.69
N SER A 70 -5.84 17.54 -1.81
CA SER A 70 -6.46 18.86 -2.05
C SER A 70 -5.43 20.00 -2.14
N ARG A 71 -4.24 19.80 -1.56
CA ARG A 71 -3.08 20.71 -1.67
C ARG A 71 -2.13 20.34 -2.81
N GLY A 72 -2.50 19.38 -3.66
CA GLY A 72 -1.67 18.88 -4.76
C GLY A 72 -0.44 18.07 -4.31
N ARG A 73 -0.43 17.58 -3.06
CA ARG A 73 0.63 16.75 -2.50
C ARG A 73 0.18 15.29 -2.42
N ILE A 74 1.14 14.38 -2.53
CA ILE A 74 0.90 12.94 -2.36
C ILE A 74 1.49 12.54 -1.02
N GLU A 75 0.71 11.84 -0.20
CA GLU A 75 1.20 11.31 1.08
C GLU A 75 1.97 10.01 0.86
N GLY A 76 3.01 9.76 1.66
CA GLY A 76 3.77 8.50 1.65
C GLY A 76 2.90 7.25 1.78
N LEU A 77 1.87 7.27 2.64
CA LEU A 77 0.90 6.17 2.74
C LEU A 77 0.21 5.86 1.40
N LEU A 78 -0.11 6.87 0.59
CA LEU A 78 -0.73 6.63 -0.72
C LEU A 78 0.27 5.98 -1.70
N ILE A 79 1.56 6.32 -1.61
CA ILE A 79 2.62 5.68 -2.40
C ILE A 79 2.80 4.22 -1.98
N HIS A 80 2.83 3.97 -0.67
CA HIS A 80 2.89 2.63 -0.09
C HIS A 80 1.77 1.74 -0.63
N GLU A 81 0.53 2.20 -0.52
CA GLU A 81 -0.63 1.44 -1.00
C GLU A 81 -0.65 1.32 -2.53
N ALA A 82 -0.17 2.32 -3.27
CA ALA A 82 -0.02 2.24 -4.72
C ALA A 82 1.05 1.19 -5.13
N ALA A 83 2.08 0.95 -4.32
CA ALA A 83 3.04 -0.13 -4.55
C ALA A 83 2.35 -1.49 -4.47
N HIS A 84 1.45 -1.70 -3.51
CA HIS A 84 0.62 -2.90 -3.47
C HIS A 84 -0.28 -3.05 -4.69
N VAL A 85 -0.85 -1.97 -5.22
CA VAL A 85 -1.63 -2.01 -6.48
C VAL A 85 -0.77 -2.55 -7.62
N LEU A 86 0.48 -2.10 -7.72
CA LEU A 86 1.42 -2.58 -8.74
C LEU A 86 1.83 -4.05 -8.50
N GLN A 87 2.09 -4.45 -7.26
CA GLN A 87 2.39 -5.83 -6.91
C GLN A 87 1.22 -6.76 -7.25
N TYR A 88 -0.02 -6.35 -6.97
CA TYR A 88 -1.24 -7.05 -7.37
C TYR A 88 -1.32 -7.20 -8.89
N ARG A 89 -0.99 -6.15 -9.64
CA ARG A 89 -0.97 -6.19 -11.11
C ARG A 89 0.09 -7.18 -11.62
N ARG A 90 1.29 -7.18 -11.05
CA ARG A 90 2.42 -8.02 -11.48
C ARG A 90 2.20 -9.50 -11.14
N GLN A 91 1.66 -9.80 -9.97
CA GLN A 91 1.56 -11.18 -9.45
C GLN A 91 0.17 -11.79 -9.62
N GLY A 92 -0.87 -10.96 -9.78
CA GLY A 92 -2.26 -11.38 -9.63
C GLY A 92 -2.69 -11.54 -8.17
N ILE A 93 -3.99 -11.37 -7.90
CA ILE A 93 -4.54 -11.31 -6.53
C ILE A 93 -4.26 -12.58 -5.73
N GLY A 94 -4.53 -13.76 -6.29
CA GLY A 94 -4.36 -15.03 -5.58
C GLY A 94 -2.89 -15.31 -5.22
N SER A 95 -1.97 -15.11 -6.17
CA SER A 95 -0.54 -15.33 -5.94
C SER A 95 0.04 -14.33 -4.94
N PHE A 96 -0.36 -13.06 -5.04
CA PHE A 96 0.03 -12.02 -4.10
C PHE A 96 -0.38 -12.40 -2.67
N LEU A 97 -1.68 -12.69 -2.46
CA LEU A 97 -2.20 -13.03 -1.14
C LEU A 97 -1.55 -14.31 -0.58
N TYR A 98 -1.36 -15.33 -1.41
CA TYR A 98 -0.67 -16.55 -0.99
C TYR A 98 0.76 -16.26 -0.54
N SER A 99 1.55 -15.54 -1.35
CA SER A 99 2.94 -15.20 -1.04
C SER A 99 3.05 -14.32 0.21
N TYR A 100 2.16 -13.33 0.33
CA TYR A 100 2.07 -12.43 1.47
C TYR A 100 1.80 -13.19 2.78
N LEU A 101 0.70 -13.96 2.80
CA LEU A 101 0.30 -14.71 3.99
C LEU A 101 1.34 -15.78 4.35
N ARG A 102 1.87 -16.50 3.37
CA ARG A 102 2.93 -17.48 3.58
C ARG A 102 4.14 -16.83 4.25
N SER A 103 4.60 -15.69 3.75
CA SER A 103 5.76 -14.97 4.31
C SER A 103 5.51 -14.54 5.75
N TYR A 104 4.33 -13.99 6.03
CA TYR A 104 3.92 -13.59 7.37
C TYR A 104 3.91 -14.77 8.35
N PHE A 105 3.27 -15.90 7.99
CA PHE A 105 3.18 -17.07 8.86
C PHE A 105 4.54 -17.75 9.06
N VAL A 106 5.38 -17.81 8.03
CA VAL A 106 6.75 -18.33 8.16
C VAL A 106 7.57 -17.46 9.10
N ALA A 107 7.47 -16.13 9.01
CA ALA A 107 8.16 -15.21 9.90
C ALA A 107 7.65 -15.33 11.35
N LEU A 108 6.32 -15.35 11.55
CA LEU A 108 5.71 -15.60 12.85
C LEU A 108 6.18 -16.92 13.49
N TRP A 109 6.21 -18.00 12.70
CA TRP A 109 6.65 -19.30 13.18
C TRP A 109 8.12 -19.30 13.60
N ARG A 110 8.98 -18.62 12.82
CA ARG A 110 10.41 -18.46 13.16
C ARG A 110 10.61 -17.65 14.45
N LEU A 111 9.82 -16.59 14.64
CA LEU A 111 9.90 -15.73 15.82
C LEU A 111 9.31 -16.36 17.09
N ARG A 112 8.63 -17.52 16.97
CA ARG A 112 8.02 -18.27 18.09
C ARG A 112 7.19 -17.41 19.05
N GLY A 113 6.60 -16.33 18.55
CA GLY A 113 5.94 -15.33 19.38
C GLY A 113 4.66 -14.81 18.74
N LEU A 114 3.59 -14.77 19.52
CA LEU A 114 2.33 -14.12 19.16
C LEU A 114 2.21 -12.70 19.74
N THR A 115 3.30 -12.17 20.29
CA THR A 115 3.35 -10.83 20.89
C THR A 115 3.16 -9.77 19.81
N ALA A 116 2.74 -8.56 20.23
CA ALA A 116 2.61 -7.44 19.30
C ALA A 116 3.94 -7.12 18.59
N ALA A 117 5.06 -7.24 19.29
CA ALA A 117 6.40 -7.05 18.73
C ALA A 117 6.72 -8.10 17.65
N ALA A 118 6.48 -9.39 17.94
CA ALA A 118 6.74 -10.47 16.97
C ALA A 118 5.84 -10.35 15.72
N ARG A 119 4.58 -9.89 15.88
CA ARG A 119 3.69 -9.62 14.74
C ARG A 119 4.20 -8.45 13.88
N LEU A 120 4.66 -7.37 14.51
CA LEU A 120 5.22 -6.22 13.80
C LEU A 120 6.50 -6.61 13.04
N GLU A 121 7.37 -7.39 13.67
CA GLU A 121 8.59 -7.89 13.04
C GLU A 121 8.29 -8.86 11.89
N ALA A 122 7.34 -9.79 12.09
CA ALA A 122 6.88 -10.69 11.04
C ALA A 122 6.28 -9.94 9.85
N TYR A 123 5.52 -8.87 10.11
CA TYR A 123 4.96 -8.00 9.08
C TYR A 123 6.04 -7.28 8.29
N ARG A 124 7.03 -6.67 8.96
CA ARG A 124 8.17 -6.01 8.30
C ARG A 124 9.05 -6.97 7.51
N ALA A 125 9.06 -8.25 7.86
CA ALA A 125 9.80 -9.28 7.14
C ALA A 125 9.10 -9.76 5.87
N ILE A 126 7.85 -9.35 5.61
CA ILE A 126 7.15 -9.68 4.36
C ILE A 126 7.84 -8.92 3.21
N PRO A 127 8.32 -9.60 2.16
CA PRO A 127 9.04 -8.95 1.06
C PRO A 127 8.24 -7.83 0.38
N GLN A 128 6.93 -8.02 0.23
CA GLN A 128 6.02 -7.05 -0.36
C GLN A 128 5.90 -5.77 0.48
N GLU A 129 5.91 -5.90 1.82
CA GLU A 129 5.91 -4.76 2.75
C GLU A 129 7.25 -4.05 2.72
N ALA A 130 8.36 -4.79 2.71
CA ALA A 130 9.71 -4.22 2.62
C ALA A 130 9.90 -3.41 1.33
N GLU A 131 9.41 -3.91 0.19
CA GLU A 131 9.37 -3.17 -1.07
C GLU A 131 8.51 -1.90 -0.96
N ALA A 132 7.29 -2.02 -0.44
CA ALA A 132 6.38 -0.87 -0.28
C ALA A 132 6.96 0.23 0.62
N PHE A 133 7.62 -0.13 1.72
CA PHE A 133 8.34 0.82 2.58
C PHE A 133 9.54 1.46 1.87
N SER A 134 10.30 0.68 1.10
CA SER A 134 11.46 1.21 0.37
C SER A 134 11.06 2.25 -0.67
N VAL A 135 9.95 2.00 -1.37
CA VAL A 135 9.32 2.93 -2.31
C VAL A 135 8.82 4.17 -1.58
N GLU A 136 8.06 3.99 -0.50
CA GLU A 136 7.51 5.09 0.29
C GLU A 136 8.63 6.03 0.76
N MET A 137 9.72 5.48 1.28
CA MET A 137 10.86 6.28 1.74
C MET A 137 11.53 7.02 0.60
N ALA A 138 11.77 6.37 -0.53
CA ALA A 138 12.37 7.01 -1.69
C ALA A 138 11.52 8.18 -2.23
N PHE A 139 10.19 8.11 -2.10
CA PHE A 139 9.30 9.21 -2.47
C PHE A 139 9.34 10.38 -1.47
N ILE A 140 9.48 10.09 -0.18
CA ILE A 140 9.52 11.11 0.87
C ILE A 140 10.84 11.90 0.83
N GLU A 141 11.93 11.27 0.37
CA GLU A 141 13.26 11.87 0.24
C GLU A 141 13.45 12.72 -1.04
N GLU A 142 12.49 12.70 -1.97
CA GLU A 142 12.45 13.50 -3.21
C GLU A 142 11.97 14.95 -2.97
#